data_AF-A0A6C0QYR5-F1
#
_entry.id   AF-A0A6C0QYR5-F1
#
_cell.length_a   1.000
_cell.length_b   1.000
_cell.length_c   1.000
_cell.angle_alpha   90.00
_cell.angle_beta   90.00
_cell.angle_gamma   90.00
#
_symmetry.space_group_name_H-M   'P 1'
#
loop_
_entity.id
_entity.type
_entity.pdbx_description
1 polymer ?
#
loop_
_entity_poly.entity_id
_entity_poly.type
_entity_poly.pdbx_seq_one_letter_code
_entity_poly.pdbx_strand_id
1 'polypeptide(L)'
;MYLECGLGYKRVAKELNIPEASIRRWVKYYENEGMAGLEEKRGKSKGLNKGRPRKNPLSPEEELIRLRAENEYLKKLWALQRRGRKT
;
A
#
# COMPACT_ATOMS: atom_id res chain seq x y z
N MET A 1 22.52 3.02 24.76
CA MET A 1 22.15 2.46 23.42
C MET A 1 23.15 2.86 22.33
N TYR A 2 24.05 1.99 21.84
CA TYR A 2 25.22 2.28 20.94
C TYR A 2 26.23 3.33 21.45
N LEU A 3 25.79 4.49 21.95
CA LEU A 3 26.59 5.49 22.66
C LEU A 3 27.06 5.00 24.05
N GLU A 4 26.28 4.14 24.70
CA GLU A 4 26.61 3.64 26.05
C GLU A 4 27.29 2.26 26.07
N CYS A 5 27.31 1.51 24.96
CA CYS A 5 27.86 0.14 24.95
C CYS A 5 29.07 -0.07 24.04
N GLY A 6 29.59 0.95 23.35
CA GLY A 6 30.73 0.78 22.43
C GLY A 6 30.48 -0.26 21.32
N LEU A 7 29.22 -0.63 21.10
CA LEU A 7 28.82 -1.61 20.10
C LEU A 7 28.74 -0.88 18.76
N GLY A 8 29.78 -1.05 17.94
CA GLY A 8 29.78 -0.53 16.57
C GLY A 8 28.66 -1.14 15.73
N TYR A 9 28.22 -0.41 14.69
CA TYR A 9 27.13 -0.80 13.81
C TYR A 9 27.24 -2.24 13.27
N LYS A 10 28.47 -2.70 12.97
CA LYS A 10 28.76 -4.06 12.50
C LYS A 10 28.32 -5.15 13.48
N ARG A 11 28.54 -4.95 14.79
CA ARG A 11 28.20 -5.95 15.81
C ARG A 11 26.68 -6.05 15.98
N VAL A 12 26.01 -4.90 16.05
CA VAL A 12 24.54 -4.83 16.14
C VAL A 12 23.88 -5.41 14.88
N ALA A 13 24.41 -5.10 13.70
CA ALA A 13 23.96 -5.65 12.43
C ALA A 13 24.01 -7.19 12.41
N LYS A 14 25.13 -7.76 12.89
CA LYS A 14 25.31 -9.21 12.97
C LYS A 14 24.35 -9.85 13.96
N GLU A 15 24.18 -9.25 15.14
CA GLU A 15 23.34 -9.80 16.21
C GLU A 15 21.86 -9.76 15.86
N LEU A 16 21.41 -8.71 15.17
CA LEU A 16 20.02 -8.57 14.72
C LEU A 16 19.75 -9.19 13.34
N ASN A 17 20.80 -9.66 12.65
CA ASN A 17 20.74 -10.10 11.26
C ASN A 17 20.10 -9.05 10.32
N ILE A 18 20.42 -7.79 10.55
CA ILE A 18 19.93 -6.65 9.77
C ILE A 18 21.11 -6.01 9.04
N PRO A 19 20.97 -5.58 7.78
CA PRO A 19 22.03 -4.87 7.08
C PRO A 19 22.49 -3.62 7.86
N GLU A 20 23.81 -3.46 8.01
CA GLU A 20 24.43 -2.31 8.69
C GLU A 20 23.95 -0.96 8.12
N ALA A 21 23.75 -0.91 6.79
CA ALA A 21 23.23 0.28 6.10
C ALA A 21 21.83 0.68 6.57
N SER A 22 20.97 -0.28 6.92
CA SER A 22 19.62 -0.01 7.45
C SER A 22 19.71 0.62 8.84
N ILE A 23 20.56 0.08 9.70
CA ILE A 23 20.79 0.61 11.05
C ILE A 23 21.33 2.04 10.96
N ARG A 24 22.36 2.29 10.15
CA ARG A 24 22.91 3.64 9.93
C ARG A 24 21.85 4.63 9.44
N ARG A 25 20.95 4.19 8.56
CA ARG A 25 19.85 5.01 8.07
C ARG A 25 18.86 5.35 9.19
N TRP A 26 18.45 4.37 9.98
CA TRP A 26 17.54 4.58 11.11
C TRP A 26 18.13 5.53 12.15
N VAL A 27 19.41 5.36 12.49
CA VAL A 27 20.11 6.27 13.42
C VAL A 27 20.11 7.69 12.88
N LYS A 28 20.48 7.89 11.60
CA LYS A 28 20.44 9.21 10.97
C LYS A 28 19.05 9.84 10.98
N TYR A 29 18.00 9.06 10.70
CA TYR A 29 16.63 9.57 10.73
C TYR A 29 16.18 9.93 12.14
N TYR A 30 16.55 9.13 13.13
CA TYR A 30 16.26 9.41 14.53
C TYR A 30 16.99 10.66 15.03
N GLU A 31 18.26 10.84 14.68
CA GLU A 31 19.03 12.04 15.03
C GLU A 31 18.43 13.32 14.42
N ASN A 32 17.89 13.22 13.21
CA ASN A 32 17.32 14.38 12.49
C ASN A 32 15.87 14.70 12.88
N GLU A 33 15.03 13.68 13.09
CA GLU A 33 13.56 13.81 13.18
C GLU A 33 12.98 13.14 14.43
N GLY A 34 13.82 12.58 15.31
CA GLY A 34 13.40 11.80 16.46
C GLY A 34 12.59 10.55 16.07
N MET A 35 11.58 10.21 16.87
CA MET A 35 10.69 9.08 16.60
C MET A 35 9.95 9.20 15.25
N ALA A 36 9.59 10.42 14.84
CA ALA A 36 8.91 10.66 13.57
C ALA A 36 9.75 10.24 12.35
N GLY A 37 11.08 10.26 12.48
CA GLY A 37 12.01 9.78 11.45
C GLY A 37 11.91 8.28 11.18
N LEU A 38 11.37 7.51 12.12
CA LEU A 38 11.24 6.05 12.03
C LEU A 38 9.83 5.59 11.60
N GLU A 39 8.90 6.51 11.40
CA GLU A 39 7.55 6.17 10.93
C GLU A 39 7.51 5.68 9.48
N GLU A 40 6.54 4.81 9.16
CA GLU A 40 6.28 4.38 7.78
C GLU A 40 5.77 5.56 6.94
N LYS A 41 6.56 5.99 5.95
CA LYS A 41 6.26 7.12 5.05
C LYS A 41 5.74 6.70 3.66
N ARG A 42 5.78 5.40 3.30
CA ARG A 42 5.31 4.93 1.98
C ARG A 42 3.83 5.24 1.77
N GLY A 43 3.50 5.70 0.56
CA GLY A 43 2.12 6.00 0.15
C GLY A 43 1.50 7.25 0.81
N LYS A 44 2.21 7.95 1.69
CA LYS A 44 1.71 9.16 2.37
C LYS A 44 2.01 10.45 1.63
N SER A 45 2.80 10.40 0.54
CA SER A 45 3.17 11.59 -0.22
C SER A 45 1.95 12.29 -0.85
N LYS A 46 1.99 13.63 -0.84
CA LYS A 46 0.91 14.51 -1.33
C LYS A 46 1.37 15.33 -2.54
N GLY A 47 0.38 15.83 -3.29
CA GLY A 47 0.62 16.69 -4.46
C GLY A 47 1.45 16.00 -5.54
N LEU A 48 2.42 16.73 -6.09
CA LEU A 48 3.31 16.26 -7.17
C LEU A 48 4.16 15.04 -6.78
N ASN A 49 4.38 14.81 -5.48
CA ASN A 49 5.15 13.67 -4.98
C ASN A 49 4.31 12.39 -4.85
N LYS A 50 3.01 12.44 -5.17
CA LYS A 50 2.14 11.27 -5.14
C LYS A 50 2.55 10.32 -6.26
N GLY A 51 2.81 9.05 -5.91
CA GLY A 51 3.15 8.02 -6.88
C GLY A 51 2.03 7.76 -7.89
N ARG A 52 2.32 6.95 -8.91
CA ARG A 52 1.35 6.56 -9.93
C ARG A 52 0.07 6.01 -9.28
N PRO A 53 -1.13 6.38 -9.78
CA PRO A 53 -2.39 5.78 -9.35
C PRO A 53 -2.36 4.24 -9.49
N ARG A 54 -3.10 3.55 -8.61
CA ARG A 54 -3.26 2.10 -8.71
C ARG A 54 -3.97 1.76 -10.03
N LYS A 55 -3.54 0.67 -10.68
CA LYS A 55 -4.10 0.21 -11.96
C LYS A 55 -5.58 -0.16 -11.84
N ASN A 56 -5.98 -0.73 -10.70
CA ASN A 56 -7.35 -1.09 -10.37
C ASN A 56 -7.75 -0.31 -9.11
N PRO A 57 -8.53 0.78 -9.25
CA PRO A 57 -8.84 1.66 -8.13
C PRO A 57 -9.92 1.11 -7.19
N LEU A 58 -10.73 0.15 -7.66
CA LEU A 58 -11.81 -0.46 -6.88
C LEU A 58 -11.28 -1.57 -5.98
N SER A 59 -11.82 -1.65 -4.76
CA SER A 59 -11.74 -2.86 -3.94
C SER A 59 -12.43 -4.03 -4.66
N PRO A 60 -12.00 -5.28 -4.47
CA PRO A 60 -12.72 -6.46 -4.95
C PRO A 60 -14.22 -6.45 -4.59
N GLU A 61 -14.58 -5.89 -3.44
CA GLU A 61 -15.96 -5.78 -2.97
C GLU A 61 -16.78 -4.78 -3.80
N GLU A 62 -16.20 -3.63 -4.12
CA GLU A 62 -16.84 -2.60 -4.94
C GLU A 62 -17.00 -3.06 -6.39
N GLU A 63 -16.00 -3.76 -6.91
CA GLU A 63 -16.05 -4.40 -8.22
C GLU A 63 -17.16 -5.46 -8.27
N LEU A 64 -17.31 -6.27 -7.23
CA LEU A 64 -18.39 -7.25 -7.11
C LEU A 64 -19.77 -6.58 -7.13
N ILE A 65 -19.95 -5.49 -6.38
CA ILE A 65 -21.21 -4.72 -6.36
C ILE A 65 -21.53 -4.19 -7.76
N ARG A 66 -20.55 -3.56 -8.42
CA ARG A 66 -20.68 -3.04 -9.78
C ARG A 66 -21.08 -4.15 -10.76
N LEU A 67 -20.35 -5.28 -10.74
CA LEU A 67 -20.59 -6.40 -11.65
C LEU A 67 -21.95 -7.07 -11.40
N ARG A 68 -22.42 -7.12 -10.16
CA ARG A 68 -23.76 -7.63 -9.83
C ARG A 68 -24.85 -6.73 -10.42
N ALA A 69 -24.72 -5.42 -10.26
CA ALA A 69 -25.66 -4.45 -10.83
C ALA A 69 -25.67 -4.52 -12.37
N GLU A 70 -24.48 -4.59 -13.00
CA GLU A 70 -24.35 -4.73 -14.45
C GLU A 70 -24.97 -6.02 -14.97
N ASN A 71 -24.72 -7.15 -14.30
CA ASN A 71 -25.35 -8.43 -14.64
C ASN A 71 -26.87 -8.38 -14.49
N GLU A 72 -27.40 -7.73 -13.46
CA GLU A 72 -28.84 -7.60 -13.26
C GLU A 72 -29.48 -6.78 -14.39
N TYR A 73 -28.84 -5.66 -14.75
CA TYR A 73 -29.27 -4.82 -15.86
C TYR A 73 -29.28 -5.58 -17.19
N LEU A 74 -28.21 -6.32 -17.50
CA LEU A 74 -28.12 -7.13 -18.70
C LEU A 74 -29.19 -8.23 -18.75
N LYS A 75 -29.46 -8.90 -17.61
CA LYS A 75 -30.54 -9.90 -17.51
C LYS A 75 -31.91 -9.31 -17.79
N LYS A 76 -32.20 -8.11 -17.27
CA LYS A 76 -33.45 -7.38 -17.55
C LYS A 76 -33.60 -7.06 -19.04
N LEU A 77 -32.55 -6.54 -19.68
CA LEU A 77 -32.55 -6.27 -21.12
C LEU A 77 -32.81 -7.54 -21.94
N TRP A 78 -32.14 -8.65 -21.61
CA TRP A 78 -32.36 -9.92 -22.29
C TRP A 78 -33.78 -10.46 -22.12
N ALA A 79 -34.38 -10.29 -20.94
CA ALA A 79 -35.77 -10.69 -20.71
C ALA A 79 -36.76 -9.91 -21.58
N LEU A 80 -36.53 -8.61 -21.77
CA LEU A 80 -37.33 -7.75 -22.67
C LEU A 80 -37.16 -8.18 -24.12
N GLN A 81 -35.92 -8.43 -24.57
CA GLN A 81 -35.63 -8.85 -25.93
C GLN A 81 -36.25 -10.22 -26.27
N ARG A 82 -36.21 -11.17 -25.33
CA ARG A 82 -36.84 -12.49 -25.50
C ARG A 82 -38.37 -12.42 -25.51
N ARG A 83 -38.97 -11.43 -24.83
CA ARG A 83 -40.41 -11.17 -24.89
C ARG A 83 -40.84 -10.58 -26.25
N GLY A 84 -40.05 -9.68 -26.82
CA GLY A 84 -40.34 -9.06 -28.13
C GLY A 84 -40.14 -9.98 -29.35
N ARG A 85 -39.41 -11.09 -29.22
CA ARG A 85 -39.21 -12.08 -30.30
C ARG A 85 -40.28 -13.18 -30.39
N LYS A 86 -41.28 -13.19 -29.49
CA LYS A 86 -42.33 -14.23 -29.42
C LYS A 86 -43.63 -13.87 -30.16
N THR A 87 -43.60 -12.85 -31.00
CA THR A 87 -44.68 -12.45 -31.93
C THR A 87 -44.17 -12.57 -33.35
#